data_AF-A0A845URH3-F1
#
_entry.id   AF-A0A845URH3-F1
#
_cell.length_a   1.000
_cell.length_b   1.000
_cell.length_c   1.000
_cell.angle_alpha   90.00
_cell.angle_beta   90.00
_cell.angle_gamma   90.00
#
_symmetry.space_group_name_H-M   'P 1'
#
loop_
_entity.id
_entity.type
_entity.pdbx_description
1 polymer ?
#
loop_
_entity_poly.entity_id
_entity_poly.type
_entity_poly.pdbx_seq_one_letter_code
_entity_poly.pdbx_strand_id
1 'polypeptide(L)'
;AQPEFPRLILKVLALNHGPGRHFIQQLLERGRTRGASRVSDLKSQGQIASGIDPDILRLAFVSLAMTPILLKDIFEEQVGHPMDTTFLEKLADFNGHLFSAGLKPVTSK
;
A
#
# COMPACT_ATOMS: atom_id res chain seq x y z
N ALA A 1 -2.91 6.24 -12.08
CA ALA A 1 -2.77 4.86 -11.56
C ALA A 1 -3.18 3.86 -12.64
N GLN A 2 -2.57 2.67 -12.73
CA GLN A 2 -3.02 1.58 -13.62
C GLN A 2 -3.90 0.60 -12.82
N PRO A 3 -5.24 0.74 -12.82
CA PRO A 3 -6.15 -0.09 -12.02
C PRO A 3 -6.16 -1.57 -12.42
N GLU A 4 -5.63 -1.91 -13.59
CA GLU A 4 -5.46 -3.30 -14.05
C GLU A 4 -4.37 -4.06 -13.30
N PHE A 5 -3.39 -3.36 -12.74
CA PHE A 5 -2.23 -3.99 -12.11
C PHE A 5 -2.60 -4.76 -10.81
N PRO A 6 -3.40 -4.20 -9.87
CA PRO A 6 -3.92 -4.94 -8.72
C PRO A 6 -4.73 -6.19 -9.09
N ARG A 7 -5.59 -6.09 -10.13
CA ARG A 7 -6.39 -7.22 -10.62
C ARG A 7 -5.51 -8.31 -11.24
N LEU A 8 -4.47 -7.93 -11.99
CA LEU A 8 -3.49 -8.85 -12.55
C LEU A 8 -2.71 -9.59 -11.45
N ILE A 9 -2.29 -8.89 -10.39
CA ILE A 9 -1.62 -9.50 -9.24
C ILE A 9 -2.52 -10.57 -8.63
N LEU A 10 -3.80 -10.29 -8.38
CA LEU A 10 -4.71 -11.27 -7.81
C LEU A 10 -4.93 -12.48 -8.72
N LYS A 11 -5.11 -12.27 -10.03
CA LYS A 11 -5.28 -13.37 -11.00
C LYS A 11 -4.05 -14.29 -11.00
N VAL A 12 -2.85 -13.70 -10.97
CA VAL A 12 -1.60 -14.46 -10.95
C VAL A 12 -1.40 -15.20 -9.62
N LEU A 13 -1.76 -14.59 -8.49
CA LEU A 13 -1.69 -15.26 -7.18
C LEU A 13 -2.73 -16.39 -7.04
N ALA A 14 -3.94 -16.22 -7.57
CA ALA A 14 -5.01 -17.21 -7.52
C ALA A 14 -4.70 -18.49 -8.31
N LEU A 15 -3.92 -18.39 -9.39
CA LEU A 15 -3.50 -19.54 -10.20
C LEU A 15 -2.48 -20.45 -9.49
N ASN A 16 -1.93 -20.01 -8.35
CA ASN A 16 -1.09 -20.73 -7.39
C ASN A 16 0.20 -21.40 -7.91
N HIS A 17 0.40 -21.53 -9.23
CA HIS A 17 1.54 -22.19 -9.89
C HIS A 17 2.05 -21.38 -11.09
N GLY A 18 3.35 -21.50 -11.39
CA GLY A 18 3.95 -20.99 -12.64
C GLY A 18 4.81 -19.72 -12.52
N PRO A 19 5.44 -19.28 -13.63
CA PRO A 19 6.43 -18.19 -13.66
C PRO A 19 5.87 -16.83 -13.20
N GLY A 20 4.56 -16.60 -13.34
CA GLY A 20 3.90 -15.40 -12.85
C GLY A 20 3.99 -15.24 -11.32
N ARG A 21 3.86 -16.34 -10.56
CA ARG A 21 3.98 -16.31 -9.09
C ARG A 21 5.38 -15.88 -8.65
N HIS A 22 6.42 -16.41 -9.31
CA HIS A 22 7.80 -16.03 -9.01
C HIS A 22 8.07 -14.55 -9.33
N PHE A 23 7.53 -14.05 -10.44
CA PHE A 23 7.64 -12.63 -10.78
C PHE A 23 6.99 -11.73 -9.69
N ILE A 24 5.76 -12.05 -9.27
CA ILE A 24 5.08 -11.30 -8.19
C ILE A 24 5.84 -11.40 -6.88
N GLN A 25 6.34 -12.58 -6.51
CA GLN A 25 7.18 -12.75 -5.31
C GLN A 25 8.43 -11.88 -5.37
N GLN A 26 9.15 -11.85 -6.50
CA GLN A 26 10.32 -10.99 -6.64
C GLN A 26 9.99 -9.51 -6.58
N LEU A 27 8.85 -9.09 -7.16
CA LEU A 27 8.40 -7.71 -7.07
C LEU A 27 8.11 -7.30 -5.63
N LEU A 28 7.36 -8.12 -4.90
CA LEU A 28 7.03 -7.88 -3.50
C LEU A 28 8.28 -7.92 -2.60
N GLU A 29 9.21 -8.82 -2.88
CA GLU A 29 10.47 -8.95 -2.14
C GLU A 29 11.38 -7.73 -2.34
N ARG A 30 11.48 -7.22 -3.56
CA ARG A 30 12.18 -5.94 -3.83
C ARG A 30 11.55 -4.79 -3.06
N GLY A 31 10.21 -4.74 -3.02
CA GLY A 31 9.47 -3.75 -2.23
C GLY A 31 9.76 -3.86 -0.73
N ARG A 32 9.80 -5.09 -0.20
CA ARG A 32 10.09 -5.39 1.22
C ARG A 32 11.49 -4.91 1.62
N THR A 33 12.52 -5.31 0.88
CA THR A 33 13.92 -4.96 1.20
C THR A 33 14.17 -3.45 1.10
N ARG A 34 13.68 -2.80 0.04
CA ARG A 34 13.81 -1.34 -0.11
C ARG A 34 13.02 -0.58 0.95
N GLY A 35 11.80 -1.03 1.25
CA GLY A 35 10.95 -0.44 2.29
C GLY A 35 11.61 -0.50 3.67
N ALA A 36 12.16 -1.66 4.05
CA ALA A 36 12.86 -1.84 5.31
C ALA A 36 14.08 -0.91 5.44
N SER A 37 14.90 -0.80 4.38
CA SER A 37 16.03 0.14 4.35
C SER A 37 15.56 1.58 4.53
N ARG A 38 14.50 2.00 3.80
CA ARG A 38 13.98 3.36 3.89
C ARG A 38 13.44 3.68 5.28
N VAL A 39 12.74 2.75 5.92
CA VAL A 39 12.26 2.90 7.30
C VAL A 39 13.43 3.04 8.27
N SER A 40 14.49 2.25 8.10
CA SER A 40 15.71 2.37 8.90
C SER A 40 16.34 3.78 8.77
N ASP A 41 16.42 4.31 7.56
CA ASP A 41 16.96 5.66 7.31
C ASP A 41 16.09 6.75 7.96
N LEU A 42 14.76 6.63 7.85
CA LEU A 42 13.83 7.59 8.44
C LEU A 42 13.90 7.57 9.98
N LYS A 43 14.11 6.39 10.58
CA LYS A 43 14.34 6.25 12.02
C LYS A 43 15.66 6.90 12.46
N SER A 44 16.75 6.64 11.74
CA SER A 44 18.06 7.22 12.08
C SER A 44 18.09 8.74 11.95
N GLN A 45 17.24 9.29 11.07
CA GLN A 45 17.04 10.74 10.90
C GLN A 45 16.01 11.34 11.89
N GLY A 46 15.40 10.53 12.76
CA GLY A 46 14.38 10.99 13.71
C GLY A 46 13.06 11.47 13.07
N GLN A 47 12.81 11.15 11.80
CA GLN A 47 11.62 11.61 11.07
C GLN A 47 10.37 10.78 11.40
N ILE A 48 10.56 9.54 11.87
CA ILE A 48 9.49 8.63 12.28
C ILE A 48 9.79 8.00 13.64
N ALA A 49 8.77 7.47 14.31
CA ALA A 49 8.97 6.77 15.59
C ALA A 49 9.90 5.55 15.46
N SER A 50 10.81 5.38 16.43
CA SER A 50 11.77 4.27 16.45
C SER A 50 11.10 2.90 16.56
N GLY A 51 9.90 2.83 17.16
CA GLY A 51 9.10 1.62 17.31
C GLY A 51 8.36 1.14 16.05
N ILE A 52 8.41 1.87 14.93
CA ILE A 52 7.68 1.48 13.72
C ILE A 52 8.23 0.18 13.12
N ASP A 53 7.41 -0.85 13.04
CA ASP A 53 7.77 -2.08 12.32
C ASP A 53 7.64 -1.86 10.80
N PRO A 54 8.71 -2.09 10.00
CA PRO A 54 8.69 -1.87 8.56
C PRO A 54 7.75 -2.80 7.79
N ASP A 55 7.53 -4.02 8.27
CA ASP A 55 6.64 -4.98 7.62
C ASP A 55 5.18 -4.65 7.91
N ILE A 56 4.84 -4.25 9.15
CA ILE A 56 3.51 -3.75 9.47
C ILE A 56 3.19 -2.50 8.65
N LEU A 57 4.15 -1.57 8.56
CA LEU A 57 4.02 -0.35 7.76
C LEU A 57 3.73 -0.67 6.28
N ARG A 58 4.49 -1.61 5.71
CA ARG A 58 4.32 -2.07 4.33
C ARG A 58 2.95 -2.70 4.11
N LEU A 59 2.52 -3.59 5.01
CA LEU A 59 1.22 -4.26 4.90
C LEU A 59 0.06 -3.27 4.97
N ALA A 60 0.13 -2.29 5.86
CA ALA A 60 -0.86 -1.22 5.95
C ALA A 60 -0.91 -0.35 4.68
N PHE A 61 0.24 -0.01 4.10
CA PHE A 61 0.27 0.75 2.84
C PHE A 61 -0.36 -0.02 1.69
N VAL A 62 0.00 -1.31 1.54
CA VAL A 62 -0.54 -2.17 0.50
C VAL A 62 -2.05 -2.35 0.66
N SER A 63 -2.56 -2.52 1.89
CA SER A 63 -4.00 -2.70 2.12
C SER A 63 -4.80 -1.45 1.74
N LEU A 64 -4.30 -0.25 2.07
CA LEU A 64 -4.92 1.03 1.70
C LEU A 64 -4.93 1.27 0.19
N ALA A 65 -3.89 0.83 -0.52
CA ALA A 65 -3.79 1.01 -1.97
C ALA A 65 -4.59 -0.04 -2.76
N MET A 66 -4.60 -1.30 -2.31
CA MET A 66 -5.18 -2.41 -3.06
C MET A 66 -6.68 -2.54 -2.86
N THR A 67 -7.17 -2.51 -1.61
CA THR A 67 -8.58 -2.76 -1.26
C THR A 67 -9.58 -1.96 -2.11
N PRO A 68 -9.39 -0.63 -2.32
CA PRO A 68 -10.30 0.17 -3.13
C PRO A 68 -10.39 -0.30 -4.59
N ILE A 69 -9.33 -0.89 -5.13
CA ILE A 69 -9.28 -1.39 -6.50
C ILE A 69 -9.85 -2.80 -6.61
N LEU A 70 -9.64 -3.62 -5.57
CA LEU A 70 -10.15 -4.99 -5.51
C LEU A 70 -11.68 -5.02 -5.39
N LEU A 71 -12.24 -4.11 -4.62
CA LEU A 71 -13.68 -3.98 -4.39
C LEU A 71 -14.29 -2.83 -5.19
N LYS A 72 -13.62 -2.38 -6.26
CA LYS A 72 -13.99 -1.17 -7.00
C LYS A 72 -15.46 -1.16 -7.40
N ASP A 73 -15.94 -2.23 -8.02
CA ASP A 73 -17.30 -2.30 -8.54
C ASP A 73 -18.34 -2.23 -7.40
N ILE A 74 -18.07 -2.87 -6.26
CA ILE A 74 -18.93 -2.82 -5.06
C ILE A 74 -18.93 -1.42 -4.45
N PHE A 75 -17.77 -0.79 -4.35
CA PHE A 75 -17.68 0.56 -3.81
C PHE A 75 -18.35 1.58 -4.72
N GLU A 76 -18.14 1.51 -6.04
CA GLU A 76 -18.82 2.38 -7.02
C GLU A 76 -20.35 2.28 -6.92
N GLU A 77 -20.89 1.08 -6.71
CA GLU A 77 -22.32 0.89 -6.45
C GLU A 77 -22.77 1.57 -5.14
N GLN A 78 -21.98 1.44 -4.06
CA GLN A 78 -22.30 2.01 -2.75
C GLN A 78 -22.21 3.55 -2.70
N VAL A 79 -21.20 4.15 -3.34
CA VAL A 79 -21.10 5.62 -3.45
C VAL A 79 -21.99 6.19 -4.55
N GLY A 80 -22.51 5.37 -5.46
CA GLY A 80 -23.44 5.77 -6.51
C GLY A 80 -22.80 6.51 -7.67
N HIS A 81 -21.46 6.49 -7.79
CA HIS A 81 -20.73 7.10 -8.89
C HIS A 81 -19.39 6.38 -9.12
N PRO A 82 -18.77 6.55 -10.31
CA PRO A 82 -17.46 5.98 -10.59
C PRO A 82 -16.37 6.49 -9.64
N MET A 83 -15.47 5.61 -9.25
CA MET A 83 -14.18 5.90 -8.63
C MET A 83 -13.17 6.20 -9.74
N ASP A 84 -13.38 7.34 -10.40
CA ASP A 84 -12.53 7.85 -11.47
C ASP A 84 -11.17 8.34 -10.95
N THR A 85 -10.35 8.91 -11.84
CA THR A 85 -9.03 9.42 -11.48
C THR A 85 -9.09 10.44 -10.35
N THR A 86 -10.03 11.39 -10.41
CA THR A 86 -10.15 12.45 -9.41
C THR A 86 -10.55 11.90 -8.05
N PHE A 87 -11.45 10.90 -8.01
CA PHE A 87 -11.78 10.22 -6.77
C PHE A 87 -10.57 9.49 -6.18
N LEU A 88 -9.83 8.74 -7.01
CA LEU A 88 -8.66 7.99 -6.59
C LEU A 88 -7.50 8.89 -6.14
N GLU A 89 -7.34 10.07 -6.73
CA GLU A 89 -6.39 11.10 -6.27
C GLU A 89 -6.74 11.60 -4.87
N LYS A 90 -8.01 11.96 -4.63
CA LYS A 90 -8.48 12.36 -3.29
C LYS A 90 -8.26 11.26 -2.25
N LEU A 91 -8.52 10.01 -2.63
CA LEU A 91 -8.29 8.86 -1.76
C LEU A 91 -6.80 8.66 -1.46
N ALA A 92 -5.94 8.84 -2.46
CA ALA A 92 -4.49 8.76 -2.29
C ALA A 92 -3.97 9.87 -1.35
N ASP A 93 -4.43 11.10 -1.51
CA ASP A 93 -4.08 12.22 -0.63
C ASP A 93 -4.54 11.96 0.81
N PHE A 94 -5.78 11.50 0.99
CA PHE A 94 -6.31 11.16 2.30
C PHE A 94 -5.51 10.03 2.97
N ASN A 95 -5.25 8.94 2.24
CA ASN A 95 -4.45 7.82 2.74
C ASN A 95 -3.03 8.26 3.07
N GLY A 96 -2.42 9.14 2.27
CA GLY A 96 -1.11 9.72 2.53
C GLY A 96 -1.06 10.48 3.85
N HIS A 97 -2.04 11.36 4.10
CA HIS A 97 -2.14 12.09 5.37
C HIS A 97 -2.33 11.16 6.56
N LEU A 98 -3.25 10.19 6.46
CA LEU A 98 -3.51 9.20 7.50
C LEU A 98 -2.23 8.42 7.83
N PHE A 99 -1.50 8.00 6.80
CA PHE A 99 -0.26 7.25 6.93
C PHE A 99 0.86 8.08 7.57
N SER A 100 1.04 9.33 7.12
CA SER A 100 2.02 10.24 7.72
C SER A 100 1.72 10.56 9.18
N ALA A 101 0.44 10.66 9.56
CA ALA A 101 0.06 10.88 10.95
C ALA A 101 0.46 9.72 11.86
N GLY A 102 0.28 8.47 11.41
CA GLY A 102 0.67 7.27 12.16
C GLY A 102 2.18 7.04 12.29
N LEU A 103 2.99 7.75 11.50
CA LEU A 103 4.45 7.64 11.52
C LEU A 103 5.15 8.61 12.46
N LYS A 104 4.44 9.64 12.96
CA LYS A 104 5.04 10.71 13.76
C LYS A 104 5.76 10.14 14.99
N PRO A 105 6.94 10.69 15.36
CA PRO A 105 7.60 10.35 16.60
C PRO A 105 6.66 10.54 17.80
N VAL A 106 6.62 9.58 18.72
CA VAL A 106 5.91 9.76 19.98
C VAL A 106 6.62 10.87 20.74
N THR A 107 5.99 12.03 20.82
CA THR A 107 6.46 13.10 21.72
C THR A 107 6.19 12.60 23.13
N SER A 108 7.24 12.19 23.83
CA SER A 108 7.14 11.99 25.27
C SER A 108 6.71 13.32 25.88
N LYS A 109 5.52 13.34 26.48
CA LYS A 109 5.19 14.37 27.47
C LYS A 109 6.01 14.14 28.72
#